data_AF-A0A4R3PBZ0-F1
#
_entry.id   AF-A0A4R3PBZ0-F1
#
_cell.length_a   1.000
_cell.length_b   1.000
_cell.length_c   1.000
_cell.angle_alpha   90.00
_cell.angle_beta   90.00
_cell.angle_gamma   90.00
#
_symmetry.space_group_name_H-M   'P 1'
#
loop_
_entity.id
_entity.type
_entity.pdbx_description
1 polymer ?
#
loop_
_entity_poly.entity_id
_entity_poly.type
_entity_poly.pdbx_seq_one_letter_code
_entity_poly.pdbx_strand_id
1 'polypeptide(L)'
;MLGFKHKGNIMAEKCSFCGALFTVVEVGGGGVCGACREPIDCPYCHKTVREERTTGTFTTTLVKNPSSPLSQYLGITDKELDKMDVELNANTGSHEEMTYCYWFEVPEGTPQETLDKTGWKIGDVIDDIPVSVVEVE
;
A
#
# COMPACT_ATOMS: atom_id res chain seq x y z
N MET A 1 -18.80 34.71 -22.66
CA MET A 1 -18.74 33.69 -21.61
C MET A 1 -17.75 32.62 -22.05
N LEU A 2 -16.51 32.67 -21.60
CA LEU A 2 -15.50 31.62 -21.82
C LEU A 2 -15.19 31.03 -20.45
N GLY A 3 -15.65 29.81 -20.23
CA GLY A 3 -15.42 29.07 -18.99
C GLY A 3 -13.94 28.74 -18.84
N PHE A 4 -13.29 29.36 -17.87
CA PHE A 4 -11.99 28.91 -17.39
C PHE A 4 -12.20 27.60 -16.63
N LYS A 5 -12.04 26.47 -17.34
CA LYS A 5 -11.78 25.18 -16.68
C LYS A 5 -10.46 25.31 -15.94
N HIS A 6 -10.50 25.58 -14.64
CA HIS A 6 -9.35 25.33 -13.78
C HIS A 6 -9.04 23.84 -13.85
N LYS A 7 -8.02 23.48 -14.64
CA LYS A 7 -7.31 22.22 -14.47
C LYS A 7 -6.67 22.31 -13.08
N GLY A 8 -7.39 21.87 -12.04
CA GLY A 8 -6.78 21.58 -10.75
C GLY A 8 -5.60 20.67 -11.02
N ASN A 9 -4.41 21.06 -10.57
CA ASN A 9 -3.20 20.32 -10.85
C ASN A 9 -3.26 19.04 -10.00
N ILE A 10 -3.72 17.93 -10.60
CA ILE A 10 -3.81 16.64 -9.91
C ILE A 10 -2.40 16.06 -9.88
N MET A 11 -1.76 16.10 -8.72
CA MET A 11 -0.44 15.52 -8.52
C MET A 11 -0.58 14.15 -7.87
N ALA A 12 -0.12 13.10 -8.54
CA ALA A 12 -0.03 11.77 -7.94
C ALA A 12 1.26 11.66 -7.14
N GLU A 13 1.15 11.23 -5.89
CA GLU A 13 2.24 11.16 -4.93
C GLU A 13 2.24 9.82 -4.20
N LYS A 14 3.43 9.38 -3.80
CA LYS A 14 3.63 8.18 -2.98
C LYS A 14 3.93 8.61 -1.56
N CYS A 15 3.22 8.05 -0.59
CA CYS A 15 3.45 8.29 0.83
C CYS A 15 4.80 7.70 1.25
N SER A 16 5.66 8.52 1.86
CA SER A 16 6.96 8.08 2.38
C SER A 16 6.86 7.15 3.59
N PHE A 17 5.72 7.16 4.30
CA PHE A 17 5.53 6.37 5.52
C PHE A 17 4.97 4.98 5.25
N CYS A 18 3.88 4.90 4.50
CA CYS A 18 3.20 3.63 4.24
C CYS A 18 3.40 3.14 2.80
N GLY A 19 3.86 3.98 1.87
CA GLY A 19 4.01 3.62 0.46
C GLY A 19 2.72 3.72 -0.36
N ALA A 20 1.60 4.17 0.22
CA ALA A 20 0.34 4.36 -0.48
C ALA A 20 0.48 5.38 -1.62
N LEU A 21 -0.17 5.12 -2.76
CA LEU A 21 -0.26 6.10 -3.84
C LEU A 21 -1.58 6.86 -3.69
N PHE A 22 -1.51 8.18 -3.69
CA PHE A 22 -2.66 9.05 -3.58
C PHE A 22 -2.49 10.26 -4.50
N THR A 23 -3.59 10.94 -4.79
CA THR A 23 -3.60 12.20 -5.55
C THR A 23 -3.87 13.35 -4.62
N VAL A 24 -3.25 14.48 -4.90
CA VAL A 24 -3.43 15.75 -4.21
C VAL A 24 -4.09 16.73 -5.16
N VAL A 25 -5.14 17.39 -4.68
CA VAL A 25 -5.86 18.44 -5.40
C VAL A 25 -5.93 19.67 -4.52
N GLU A 26 -5.40 20.79 -5.01
CA GLU A 26 -5.57 22.09 -4.38
C GLU A 26 -6.96 22.66 -4.68
N VAL A 27 -7.65 23.11 -3.63
CA VAL A 27 -8.99 23.71 -3.70
C VAL A 27 -8.94 25.12 -3.10
N GLY A 28 -9.38 26.13 -3.86
CA GLY A 28 -9.45 27.52 -3.36
C GLY A 28 -8.12 28.29 -3.33
N GLY A 29 -7.10 27.82 -4.04
CA GLY A 29 -5.82 28.52 -4.21
C GLY A 29 -5.91 29.82 -5.03
N GLY A 30 -4.87 30.66 -4.94
CA GLY A 30 -4.70 31.87 -5.77
C GLY A 30 -4.86 33.22 -5.06
N GLY A 31 -4.92 33.23 -3.73
CA GLY A 31 -4.92 34.44 -2.91
C GLY A 31 -3.52 35.03 -2.69
N VAL A 32 -3.47 36.31 -2.28
CA VAL A 32 -2.19 37.05 -2.06
C VAL A 32 -1.55 36.72 -0.70
N CYS A 33 -2.18 35.89 0.15
CA CYS A 33 -1.71 35.58 1.50
C CYS A 33 -1.06 34.18 1.61
N GLY A 34 0.10 33.98 0.99
CA GLY A 34 0.87 32.72 1.07
C GLY A 34 1.61 32.45 2.39
N ALA A 35 1.08 32.92 3.53
CA ALA A 35 1.74 32.82 4.84
C ALA A 35 1.46 31.49 5.56
N CYS A 36 0.34 30.84 5.25
CA CYS A 36 -0.05 29.58 5.86
C CYS A 36 0.63 28.39 5.16
N ARG A 37 1.01 27.39 5.95
CA ARG A 37 1.44 26.09 5.46
C ARG A 37 0.31 25.12 5.72
N GLU A 38 -0.18 24.52 4.65
CA GLU A 38 -1.23 23.51 4.74
C GLU A 38 -0.60 22.11 4.68
N PRO A 39 -0.99 21.21 5.59
CA PRO A 39 -0.51 19.84 5.58
C PRO A 39 -1.17 19.04 4.44
N ILE A 40 -0.38 18.18 3.82
CA ILE A 40 -0.86 17.16 2.89
C ILE A 40 -0.78 15.83 3.62
N ASP A 41 -1.92 15.36 4.11
CA ASP A 41 -2.02 14.11 4.84
C ASP A 41 -2.31 12.94 3.92
N CYS A 42 -1.61 11.82 4.16
CA CYS A 42 -1.89 10.58 3.46
C CYS A 42 -3.30 10.09 3.79
N PRO A 43 -4.16 9.80 2.80
CA PRO A 43 -5.53 9.33 3.06
C PRO A 43 -5.60 7.92 3.65
N TYR A 44 -4.48 7.17 3.67
CA TYR A 44 -4.42 5.82 4.21
C TYR A 44 -3.90 5.78 5.65
N CYS A 45 -2.72 6.36 5.91
CA CYS A 45 -2.10 6.30 7.24
C CYS A 45 -2.29 7.58 8.06
N HIS A 46 -2.97 8.60 7.52
CA HIS A 46 -3.25 9.90 8.16
C HIS A 46 -2.01 10.64 8.68
N LYS A 47 -0.82 10.31 8.18
CA LYS A 47 0.42 11.04 8.49
C LYS A 47 0.62 12.15 7.48
N THR A 48 1.09 13.30 7.96
CA THR A 48 1.48 14.44 7.11
C THR A 48 2.70 14.07 6.29
N VAL A 49 2.51 13.95 4.98
CA VAL A 49 3.57 13.57 4.03
C VAL A 49 4.49 14.76 3.76
N ARG A 50 3.91 15.96 3.64
CA ARG A 50 4.61 17.23 3.48
C ARG A 50 3.67 18.40 3.79
N GLU A 51 4.25 19.57 3.93
CA GLU A 51 3.52 20.84 4.06
C GLU A 51 3.84 21.75 2.88
N GLU A 52 2.82 22.35 2.29
CA GLU A 52 2.99 23.32 1.21
C GLU A 52 2.39 24.67 1.56
N ARG A 53 2.99 25.75 1.05
CA ARG A 53 2.41 27.08 1.18
C ARG A 53 1.34 27.25 0.12
N THR A 54 0.10 27.41 0.54
CA THR A 54 -1.03 27.74 -0.32
C THR A 54 -1.99 28.66 0.45
N THR A 55 -2.87 29.33 -0.30
CA THR A 55 -4.03 30.04 0.26
C THR A 55 -5.31 29.20 0.24
N GLY A 56 -5.26 28.04 -0.43
CA GLY A 56 -6.34 27.07 -0.49
C GLY A 56 -6.13 25.94 0.51
N THR A 57 -6.86 24.85 0.34
CA THR A 57 -6.65 23.60 1.08
C THR A 57 -6.32 22.47 0.12
N PHE A 58 -5.65 21.43 0.62
CA PHE A 58 -5.39 20.22 -0.15
C PHE A 58 -6.42 19.14 0.18
N THR A 59 -6.99 18.55 -0.86
CA THR A 59 -7.80 17.34 -0.76
C THR A 59 -6.98 16.18 -1.28
N THR A 60 -6.83 15.13 -0.48
CA THR A 60 -6.14 13.91 -0.89
C THR A 60 -7.14 12.79 -1.21
N THR A 61 -6.87 12.02 -2.26
CA THR A 61 -7.70 10.87 -2.65
C THR A 61 -6.82 9.66 -2.88
N LEU A 62 -7.13 8.56 -2.19
CA LEU A 62 -6.37 7.32 -2.29
C LEU A 62 -6.53 6.70 -3.69
N VAL A 63 -5.41 6.41 -4.35
CA VAL A 63 -5.38 5.76 -5.66
C VAL A 63 -5.07 4.28 -5.52
N LYS A 64 -4.08 3.94 -4.69
CA LYS A 64 -3.67 2.54 -4.44
C LYS A 64 -3.21 2.37 -2.99
N ASN A 65 -3.76 1.34 -2.33
CA ASN A 65 -3.31 0.91 -1.02
C ASN A 65 -1.84 0.46 -1.09
N PRO A 66 -1.06 0.69 -0.02
CA PRO A 66 0.25 0.08 0.07
C PRO A 66 0.09 -1.43 0.26
N SER A 67 0.90 -2.20 -0.47
CA SER A 67 1.03 -3.64 -0.25
C SER A 67 1.44 -3.90 1.22
N SER A 68 0.81 -4.85 1.91
CA SER A 68 1.25 -5.35 3.21
C SER A 68 2.71 -5.84 3.16
N PRO A 69 3.45 -5.85 4.29
CA PRO A 69 4.82 -6.36 4.32
C PRO A 69 4.95 -7.76 3.75
N LEU A 70 3.98 -8.62 4.03
CA LEU A 70 3.89 -9.97 3.48
C LEU A 70 3.74 -9.96 1.96
N SER A 71 2.80 -9.21 1.39
CA SER A 71 2.63 -9.19 -0.06
C SER A 71 3.83 -8.57 -0.78
N GLN A 72 4.46 -7.55 -0.17
CA GLN A 72 5.74 -7.00 -0.65
C GLN A 72 6.86 -8.04 -0.65
N TYR A 73 7.00 -8.80 0.44
CA TYR A 73 7.99 -9.86 0.56
C TYR A 73 7.79 -10.95 -0.50
N LEU A 74 6.54 -11.35 -0.72
CA LEU A 74 6.14 -12.34 -1.72
C LEU A 74 6.15 -11.81 -3.16
N GLY A 75 6.39 -10.52 -3.38
CA GLY A 75 6.40 -9.91 -4.71
C GLY A 75 5.01 -9.78 -5.36
N ILE A 76 3.94 -9.86 -4.56
CA ILE A 76 2.53 -9.79 -5.00
C ILE A 76 1.82 -8.59 -4.35
N THR A 77 0.58 -8.34 -4.75
CA THR A 77 -0.28 -7.31 -4.15
C THR A 77 -1.20 -7.94 -3.12
N ASP A 78 -1.68 -7.16 -2.16
CA ASP A 78 -2.63 -7.67 -1.16
C ASP A 78 -3.90 -8.24 -1.80
N LYS A 79 -4.34 -7.68 -2.94
CA LYS A 79 -5.49 -8.21 -3.68
C LYS A 79 -5.21 -9.58 -4.30
N GLU A 80 -3.98 -9.83 -4.73
CA GLU A 80 -3.58 -11.15 -5.25
C GLU A 80 -3.49 -12.15 -4.10
N LEU A 81 -2.90 -11.74 -2.97
CA LEU A 81 -2.80 -12.55 -1.76
C LEU A 81 -4.20 -12.91 -1.20
N ASP A 82 -5.11 -11.94 -1.12
CA ASP A 82 -6.50 -12.12 -0.67
C ASP A 82 -7.29 -13.04 -1.61
N LYS A 83 -7.10 -12.90 -2.93
CA LYS A 83 -7.74 -13.79 -3.92
C LYS A 83 -7.29 -15.24 -3.83
N MET A 84 -6.04 -15.47 -3.42
CA MET A 84 -5.51 -16.81 -3.28
C MET A 84 -6.08 -17.53 -2.04
N ASP A 85 -6.64 -16.79 -1.08
CA ASP A 85 -7.16 -17.32 0.19
C ASP A 85 -6.14 -18.23 0.88
N VAL A 86 -4.92 -17.72 1.02
CA VAL A 86 -3.78 -18.48 1.55
C VAL A 86 -3.90 -18.65 3.06
N GLU A 87 -3.89 -19.89 3.52
CA GLU A 87 -3.74 -20.22 4.93
C GLU A 87 -2.24 -20.31 5.28
N LEU A 88 -1.76 -19.36 6.11
CA LEU A 88 -0.38 -19.36 6.60
C LEU A 88 -0.23 -20.34 7.76
N ASN A 89 0.71 -21.26 7.64
CA ASN A 89 1.05 -22.24 8.65
C ASN A 89 2.29 -21.79 9.41
N ALA A 90 2.20 -21.77 10.74
CA ALA A 90 3.33 -21.44 11.61
C ALA A 90 4.27 -22.64 11.76
N ASN A 91 5.58 -22.42 11.58
CA ASN A 91 6.61 -23.40 11.93
C ASN A 91 7.09 -23.11 13.36
N THR A 92 6.55 -23.86 14.33
CA THR A 92 6.82 -23.70 15.77
C THR A 92 7.88 -24.67 16.31
N GLY A 93 8.47 -25.51 15.45
CA GLY A 93 9.45 -26.53 15.85
C GLY A 93 8.93 -27.47 16.94
N SER A 94 9.85 -28.08 17.70
CA SER A 94 9.52 -29.00 18.80
C SER A 94 9.17 -28.29 20.12
N HIS A 95 9.18 -26.96 20.15
CA HIS A 95 9.08 -26.19 21.38
C HIS A 95 7.74 -25.46 21.55
N GLU A 96 6.86 -25.44 20.54
CA GLU A 96 5.48 -24.88 20.53
C GLU A 96 5.32 -23.42 21.05
N GLU A 97 6.37 -22.81 21.59
CA GLU A 97 6.36 -21.49 22.24
C GLU A 97 6.86 -20.35 21.34
N MET A 98 7.54 -20.65 20.23
CA MET A 98 8.07 -19.63 19.31
C MET A 98 7.85 -20.03 17.85
N THR A 99 7.16 -19.18 17.10
CA THR A 99 7.10 -19.29 15.63
C THR A 99 8.43 -18.83 15.05
N TYR A 100 9.08 -19.69 14.26
CA TYR A 100 10.35 -19.34 13.60
C TYR A 100 10.12 -18.70 12.24
N CYS A 101 9.21 -19.29 11.46
CA CYS A 101 8.81 -18.81 10.15
C CYS A 101 7.38 -19.27 9.86
N TYR A 102 6.79 -18.69 8.83
CA TYR A 102 5.54 -19.13 8.24
C TYR A 102 5.80 -19.82 6.90
N TRP A 103 4.86 -20.65 6.50
CA TRP A 103 4.86 -21.28 5.19
C TRP A 103 3.43 -21.48 4.68
N PHE A 104 3.28 -21.66 3.38
CA PHE A 104 2.02 -22.07 2.77
C PHE A 104 2.25 -22.87 1.49
N GLU A 105 1.24 -23.62 1.07
CA GLU A 105 1.22 -24.29 -0.22
C GLU A 105 0.44 -23.43 -1.22
N VAL A 106 0.98 -23.25 -2.43
CA VAL A 106 0.34 -22.46 -3.48
C VAL A 106 -0.99 -23.13 -3.90
N PRO A 107 -2.15 -22.52 -3.59
CA PRO A 107 -3.45 -23.18 -3.75
C PRO A 107 -3.83 -23.28 -5.23
N GLU A 108 -4.60 -24.30 -5.60
CA GLU A 108 -5.08 -24.53 -6.98
C GLU A 108 -5.87 -23.35 -7.57
N GLY A 109 -6.47 -22.51 -6.72
CA GLY A 109 -7.19 -21.30 -7.11
C GLY A 109 -6.30 -20.10 -7.44
N THR A 110 -4.97 -20.24 -7.40
CA THR A 110 -4.04 -19.12 -7.63
C THR A 110 -4.17 -18.57 -9.06
N PRO A 111 -4.40 -17.26 -9.24
CA PRO A 111 -4.50 -16.66 -10.56
C PRO A 111 -3.22 -16.87 -11.40
N GLN A 112 -3.38 -17.16 -12.69
CA GLN A 112 -2.25 -17.37 -13.60
C GLN A 112 -1.30 -16.15 -13.66
N GLU A 113 -1.85 -14.93 -13.58
CA GLU A 113 -1.05 -13.69 -13.52
C GLU A 113 -0.08 -13.70 -12.33
N THR A 114 -0.50 -14.22 -11.18
CA THR A 114 0.34 -14.36 -10.00
C THR A 114 1.44 -15.39 -10.25
N LEU A 115 1.10 -16.57 -10.79
CA LEU A 115 2.05 -17.65 -11.09
C LEU A 115 3.12 -17.21 -12.09
N ASP A 116 2.72 -16.52 -13.16
CA ASP A 116 3.64 -16.03 -14.20
C ASP A 116 4.61 -14.98 -13.64
N LYS A 117 4.15 -14.16 -12.69
CA LYS A 117 4.92 -13.09 -12.06
C LYS A 117 5.92 -13.61 -11.02
N THR A 118 5.49 -14.55 -10.17
CA THR A 118 6.32 -15.10 -9.10
C THR A 118 7.17 -16.29 -9.56
N GLY A 119 6.78 -16.93 -10.67
CA GLY A 119 7.38 -18.18 -11.13
C GLY A 119 6.94 -19.41 -10.31
N TRP A 120 5.96 -19.26 -9.43
CA TRP A 120 5.42 -20.35 -8.61
C TRP A 120 4.59 -21.33 -9.45
N LYS A 121 4.46 -22.55 -8.94
CA LYS A 121 3.54 -23.55 -9.46
C LYS A 121 2.53 -23.91 -8.38
N ILE A 122 1.35 -24.33 -8.84
CA ILE A 122 0.34 -24.92 -7.96
C ILE A 122 0.94 -26.11 -7.22
N GLY A 123 0.76 -26.14 -5.90
CA GLY A 123 1.33 -27.16 -5.01
C GLY A 123 2.79 -26.90 -4.59
N ASP A 124 3.43 -25.83 -5.06
CA ASP A 124 4.74 -25.43 -4.53
C ASP A 124 4.58 -24.98 -3.06
N VAL A 125 5.56 -25.32 -2.23
CA VAL A 125 5.62 -24.85 -0.84
C VAL A 125 6.48 -23.60 -0.79
N ILE A 126 5.87 -22.50 -0.36
CA ILE A 126 6.57 -21.25 -0.05
C ILE A 126 6.84 -21.25 1.44
N ASP A 127 8.10 -21.44 1.82
CA ASP A 127 8.56 -21.53 3.20
C ASP A 127 9.51 -20.38 3.59
N ASP A 128 10.07 -20.47 4.79
CA ASP A 128 11.00 -19.49 5.36
C ASP A 128 10.49 -18.04 5.38
N ILE A 129 9.16 -17.86 5.40
CA ILE A 129 8.54 -16.54 5.48
C ILE A 129 8.81 -15.97 6.88
N PRO A 130 9.50 -14.82 7.01
CA PRO A 130 9.84 -14.27 8.31
C PRO A 130 8.61 -13.89 9.13
N VAL A 131 8.64 -14.15 10.44
CA VAL A 131 7.57 -13.72 11.36
C VAL A 131 7.36 -12.21 11.29
N SER A 132 8.43 -11.42 11.14
CA SER A 132 8.37 -9.96 11.08
C SER A 132 7.59 -9.38 9.89
N VAL A 133 7.31 -10.17 8.85
CA VAL A 133 6.48 -9.72 7.71
C VAL A 133 5.02 -10.16 7.83
N VAL A 134 4.73 -11.11 8.72
CA VAL A 134 3.38 -11.66 8.98
C VAL A 134 2.78 -11.02 10.23
N GLU A 135 3.51 -11.07 11.34
CA GLU A 135 3.16 -10.47 12.62
C GLU A 135 3.75 -9.07 12.70
N VAL A 136 3.06 -8.12 12.06
CA VAL A 136 3.34 -6.69 12.26
C VAL A 136 2.58 -6.19 13.49
N GLU A 137 3.33 -5.78 14.51
CA GLU A 137 2.81 -5.14 15.74
C GLU A 137 2.06 -3.82 15.47
#